data_AF-A0A9X0G9C6-F1
#
_entry.id   AF-A0A9X0G9C6-F1
#
_cell.length_a   1.000
_cell.length_b   1.000
_cell.length_c   1.000
_cell.angle_alpha   90.00
_cell.angle_beta   90.00
_cell.angle_gamma   90.00
#
_symmetry.space_group_name_H-M   'P 1'
#
loop_
_entity.id
_entity.type
_entity.pdbx_description
1 polymer ?
#
loop_
_entity_poly.entity_id
_entity_poly.type
_entity_poly.pdbx_seq_one_letter_code
_entity_poly.pdbx_strand_id
1 'polypeptide(L)'
;MIYIQDNNEIRKKEIMSMALDIIFPYRLTGPTGNTGSTGSTGSTGSTGSTGSTGSTGSTGPTGSTGPTGNTGPTGSTGPTGNTGPTGSTGPTGSTGPTGSTGSIVTTNSMFANNTSGGPVSVILGGTNIPLSNNQSLGNFTVNASNDVFTIPVTGRYHLTYQVNTTTALLAGTRLLLNASTPIPGSIFSPTLSTSNYSNNLITNLNAGNTISLQLFGILSVVNLVGGGSTGASLTIIRID
;
A
#
# COMPACT_ATOMS: atom_id res chain seq x y z
N MET A 1 -24.47 15.05 31.40
CA MET A 1 -24.33 16.08 30.35
C MET A 1 -23.66 15.40 29.17
N ILE A 2 -24.45 14.96 28.17
CA ILE A 2 -23.94 14.23 27.00
C ILE A 2 -23.62 15.28 25.94
N TYR A 3 -22.34 15.48 25.62
CA TYR A 3 -21.92 16.34 24.52
C TYR A 3 -22.30 15.63 23.20
N ILE A 4 -23.44 16.01 22.63
CA ILE A 4 -23.77 15.67 21.25
C ILE A 4 -22.86 16.57 20.40
N GLN A 5 -21.80 16.01 19.84
CA GLN A 5 -21.00 16.71 18.83
C GLN A 5 -21.89 17.04 17.65
N ASP A 6 -21.89 18.29 17.23
CA ASP A 6 -22.74 18.82 16.16
C ASP A 6 -22.49 18.05 14.85
N ASN A 7 -23.54 17.46 14.27
CA ASN A 7 -23.46 16.63 13.06
C ASN A 7 -22.80 17.36 11.88
N ASN A 8 -22.76 18.69 11.91
CA ASN A 8 -22.13 19.52 10.89
C ASN A 8 -20.59 19.43 10.94
N GLU A 9 -19.99 19.35 12.13
CA GLU A 9 -18.53 19.20 12.28
C GLU A 9 -18.06 17.78 11.94
N ILE A 10 -18.91 16.78 12.18
CA ILE A 10 -18.66 15.39 11.77
C ILE A 10 -18.65 15.29 10.25
N ARG A 11 -19.66 15.84 9.57
CA ARG A 11 -19.74 15.85 8.11
C ARG A 11 -18.62 16.66 7.47
N LYS A 12 -18.21 17.77 8.08
CA LYS A 12 -17.07 18.56 7.61
C LYS A 12 -15.77 17.77 7.71
N LYS A 13 -15.56 17.00 8.78
CA LYS A 13 -14.41 16.09 8.93
C LYS A 13 -14.44 14.95 7.92
N GLU A 14 -15.60 14.34 7.66
CA GLU A 14 -15.76 13.31 6.63
C GLU A 14 -15.49 13.85 5.22
N ILE A 15 -16.08 15.00 4.87
CA ILE A 15 -15.87 15.65 3.57
C ILE A 15 -14.40 16.07 3.41
N MET A 16 -13.73 16.51 4.47
CA MET A 16 -12.31 16.87 4.43
C MET A 16 -11.39 15.65 4.34
N SER A 17 -11.76 14.52 4.96
CA SER A 17 -11.09 13.23 4.78
C SER A 17 -11.20 12.75 3.32
N MET A 18 -12.41 12.81 2.76
CA MET A 18 -12.66 12.46 1.35
C MET A 18 -11.95 13.43 0.39
N ALA A 19 -11.88 14.72 0.72
CA ALA A 19 -11.13 15.70 -0.08
C ALA A 19 -9.62 15.45 -0.02
N LEU A 20 -9.09 14.97 1.10
CA LEU A 20 -7.68 14.56 1.21
C LEU A 20 -7.39 13.35 0.29
N ASP A 21 -8.32 12.39 0.22
CA ASP A 21 -8.23 11.23 -0.68
C ASP A 21 -8.28 11.62 -2.17
N ILE A 22 -8.97 12.72 -2.51
CA ILE A 22 -9.08 13.25 -3.88
C ILE A 22 -7.88 14.13 -4.26
N ILE A 23 -7.35 14.91 -3.33
CA ILE A 23 -6.25 15.87 -3.58
C ILE A 23 -4.87 15.18 -3.54
N PHE A 24 -4.73 14.04 -2.85
CA PHE A 24 -3.54 13.19 -2.87
C PHE A 24 -3.84 11.85 -3.60
N PRO A 25 -3.63 11.73 -4.93
CA PRO A 25 -3.95 10.51 -5.68
C PRO A 25 -3.04 9.31 -5.36
N TYR A 26 -2.19 9.42 -4.34
CA TYR A 26 -1.36 8.35 -3.84
C TYR A 26 -1.89 7.97 -2.45
N ARG A 27 -2.43 6.76 -2.35
CA ARG A 27 -2.79 6.00 -1.13
C ARG A 27 -4.29 5.89 -0.81
N LEU A 28 -5.03 5.13 -1.63
CA LEU A 28 -6.16 4.33 -1.10
C LEU A 28 -6.44 3.01 -1.84
N THR A 29 -5.51 2.55 -2.67
CA THR A 29 -5.52 1.16 -3.15
C THR A 29 -4.08 0.70 -3.28
N GLY A 30 -3.62 -0.16 -2.37
CA GLY A 30 -2.49 -1.02 -2.71
C GLY A 30 -2.89 -1.87 -3.93
N PRO A 31 -1.98 -2.21 -4.84
CA PRO A 31 -2.35 -3.08 -5.96
C PRO A 31 -3.00 -4.34 -5.39
N THR A 32 -4.21 -4.68 -5.84
CA THR A 32 -4.76 -6.02 -5.63
C THR A 32 -3.68 -6.98 -6.06
N GLY A 33 -3.12 -7.76 -5.11
CA GLY A 33 -2.09 -8.74 -5.43
C GLY A 33 -2.59 -9.60 -6.57
N ASN A 34 -1.82 -9.69 -7.65
CA ASN A 34 -2.18 -10.45 -8.85
C ASN A 34 -2.69 -11.83 -8.41
N THR A 35 -3.86 -12.25 -8.92
CA THR A 35 -4.34 -13.63 -8.75
C THR A 35 -3.18 -14.56 -9.09
N GLY A 36 -2.77 -15.40 -8.15
CA GLY A 36 -1.69 -16.36 -8.37
C GLY A 36 -1.97 -17.17 -9.63
N SER A 37 -0.95 -17.37 -10.48
CA SER A 37 -1.07 -18.11 -11.74
C SER A 37 -1.77 -19.46 -11.49
N THR A 38 -2.81 -19.77 -12.26
CA THR A 38 -3.40 -21.12 -12.28
C THR A 38 -2.28 -22.14 -12.53
N GLY A 39 -2.15 -23.13 -11.64
CA GLY A 39 -1.15 -24.18 -11.78
C GLY A 39 -1.27 -24.88 -13.13
N SER A 40 -0.15 -25.23 -13.74
CA SER A 40 -0.09 -25.89 -15.05
C SER A 40 -0.96 -27.15 -15.08
N THR A 41 -1.78 -27.32 -16.11
CA THR A 41 -2.51 -28.57 -16.38
C THR A 41 -1.51 -29.73 -16.42
N GLY A 42 -1.74 -30.76 -15.60
CA GLY A 42 -0.91 -31.97 -15.59
C GLY A 42 -0.86 -32.62 -16.97
N SER A 43 0.30 -33.19 -17.33
CA SER A 43 0.53 -33.85 -18.62
C SER A 43 -0.53 -34.94 -18.89
N THR A 44 -1.11 -34.95 -20.09
CA THR A 44 -1.96 -36.05 -20.56
C THR A 44 -1.21 -37.38 -20.43
N GLY A 45 -1.79 -38.35 -19.72
CA GLY A 45 -1.21 -39.69 -19.59
C GLY A 45 -1.00 -40.35 -20.96
N SER A 46 0.09 -41.08 -21.12
CA SER A 46 0.44 -41.79 -22.37
C SER A 46 -0.70 -42.70 -22.84
N THR A 47 -1.06 -42.64 -24.13
CA THR A 47 -1.96 -43.62 -24.77
C THR A 47 -1.42 -45.02 -24.52
N GLY A 48 -2.24 -45.90 -23.92
CA GLY A 48 -1.87 -47.29 -23.68
C GLY A 48 -1.48 -47.99 -24.98
N SER A 49 -0.46 -48.85 -24.94
CA SER A 49 0.02 -49.63 -26.08
C SER A 49 -1.13 -50.40 -26.75
N THR A 50 -1.25 -50.32 -28.08
CA THR A 50 -2.11 -51.23 -28.86
C THR A 50 -1.74 -52.67 -28.51
N GLY A 51 -2.70 -53.44 -28.01
CA GLY A 51 -2.48 -54.86 -27.68
C GLY A 51 -1.96 -55.62 -28.89
N SER A 52 -1.00 -56.51 -28.68
CA SER A 52 -0.44 -57.39 -29.72
C SER A 52 -1.54 -58.10 -30.50
N THR A 53 -1.50 -58.07 -31.84
CA THR A 53 -2.34 -58.93 -32.68
C THR A 53 -2.16 -60.38 -32.22
N GLY A 54 -3.25 -61.03 -31.81
CA GLY A 54 -3.21 -62.43 -31.37
C GLY A 54 -2.56 -63.32 -32.41
N SER A 55 -1.72 -64.26 -31.97
CA SER A 55 -1.04 -65.22 -32.84
C SER A 55 -2.05 -65.93 -33.75
N THR A 56 -1.88 -65.83 -35.07
CA THR A 56 -2.61 -66.68 -36.04
C THR A 56 -2.40 -68.13 -35.65
N GLY A 57 -3.50 -68.88 -35.47
CA GLY A 57 -3.44 -70.28 -35.08
C GLY A 57 -2.62 -71.11 -36.09
N SER A 58 -1.49 -71.66 -35.62
CA SER A 58 -0.79 -72.80 -36.22
C SER A 58 -1.62 -74.07 -36.02
N THR A 59 -1.68 -75.10 -36.86
CA THR A 59 -1.12 -75.47 -38.17
C THR A 59 -1.77 -76.81 -38.50
N GLY A 60 -1.93 -77.18 -39.77
CA GLY A 60 -2.10 -78.60 -40.16
C GLY A 60 -0.96 -79.01 -41.09
N PRO A 61 -0.10 -79.99 -40.76
CA PRO A 61 0.81 -80.57 -41.74
C PRO A 61 0.04 -81.24 -42.87
N THR A 62 0.55 -81.12 -44.09
CA THR A 62 0.02 -81.79 -45.29
C THR A 62 -0.08 -83.30 -45.06
N GLY A 63 -1.29 -83.86 -45.06
CA GLY A 63 -1.48 -85.30 -45.10
C GLY A 63 -1.03 -85.87 -46.44
N SER A 64 -0.26 -86.96 -46.40
CA SER A 64 0.23 -87.72 -47.56
C SER A 64 -0.89 -88.20 -48.48
N THR A 65 -0.61 -88.25 -49.78
CA THR A 65 -1.48 -88.75 -50.85
C THR A 65 -2.10 -90.12 -50.50
N GLY A 66 -3.44 -90.18 -50.51
CA GLY A 66 -4.25 -91.40 -50.38
C GLY A 66 -5.60 -91.19 -51.09
N PRO A 67 -6.31 -92.26 -51.50
CA PRO A 67 -7.39 -92.21 -52.48
C PRO A 67 -8.61 -91.42 -51.99
N THR A 68 -9.31 -90.82 -52.95
CA THR A 68 -10.50 -89.96 -52.85
C THR A 68 -11.48 -90.32 -51.72
N GLY A 69 -11.72 -89.36 -50.81
CA GLY A 69 -12.81 -89.40 -49.83
C GLY A 69 -13.08 -88.01 -49.24
N ASN A 70 -14.31 -87.52 -49.43
CA ASN A 70 -15.05 -86.38 -48.86
C ASN A 70 -14.26 -85.23 -48.17
N THR A 71 -14.40 -84.02 -48.72
CA THR A 71 -14.01 -82.74 -48.10
C THR A 71 -14.58 -82.62 -46.67
N GLY A 72 -13.70 -82.58 -45.67
CA GLY A 72 -14.04 -82.28 -44.28
C GLY A 72 -14.40 -80.79 -44.09
N PRO A 73 -15.23 -80.46 -43.09
CA PRO A 73 -15.74 -79.10 -42.89
C PRO A 73 -14.63 -78.09 -42.56
N THR A 74 -14.72 -76.89 -43.14
CA THR A 74 -13.84 -75.74 -42.87
C THR A 74 -13.85 -75.40 -41.38
N GLY A 75 -12.66 -75.31 -40.77
CA GLY A 75 -12.49 -74.98 -39.35
C GLY A 75 -13.00 -73.58 -38.98
N SER A 76 -13.56 -73.45 -37.78
CA SER A 76 -14.13 -72.23 -37.22
C SER A 76 -13.10 -71.10 -37.07
N THR A 77 -13.48 -69.87 -37.43
CA THR A 77 -12.71 -68.65 -37.18
C THR A 77 -12.45 -68.46 -35.68
N GLY A 78 -11.20 -68.23 -35.30
CA GLY A 78 -10.82 -68.00 -33.89
C GLY A 78 -11.40 -66.69 -33.31
N PRO A 79 -11.56 -66.57 -31.99
CA PRO A 79 -12.18 -65.41 -31.35
C PRO A 79 -11.34 -64.14 -31.52
N THR A 80 -12.02 -63.00 -31.71
CA THR A 80 -11.40 -61.66 -31.72
C THR A 80 -10.82 -61.32 -30.35
N GLY A 81 -9.57 -60.86 -30.31
CA GLY A 81 -8.89 -60.48 -29.06
C GLY A 81 -9.51 -59.26 -28.38
N ASN A 82 -9.46 -59.22 -27.04
CA ASN A 82 -10.08 -58.18 -26.21
C ASN A 82 -9.38 -56.82 -26.37
N THR A 83 -10.17 -55.73 -26.39
CA THR A 83 -9.67 -54.35 -26.36
C THR A 83 -8.92 -54.07 -25.06
N GLY A 84 -7.72 -53.46 -25.14
CA GLY A 84 -6.92 -53.10 -23.97
C GLY A 84 -7.56 -52.00 -23.10
N PRO A 85 -7.23 -51.92 -21.79
CA PRO A 85 -7.84 -50.96 -20.88
C PRO A 85 -7.45 -49.51 -21.21
N THR A 86 -8.39 -48.58 -21.01
CA THR A 86 -8.16 -47.13 -21.11
C THR A 86 -7.21 -46.66 -20.01
N GLY A 87 -6.18 -45.87 -20.37
CA GLY A 87 -5.21 -45.32 -19.42
C GLY A 87 -5.86 -44.36 -18.40
N SER A 88 -5.34 -44.34 -17.17
CA SER A 88 -5.86 -43.51 -16.06
C SER A 88 -5.65 -42.01 -16.29
N THR A 89 -6.64 -41.20 -15.95
CA THR A 89 -6.54 -39.72 -15.91
C THR A 89 -5.46 -39.28 -14.93
N GLY A 90 -4.56 -38.38 -15.35
CA GLY A 90 -3.49 -37.83 -14.50
C GLY A 90 -4.05 -36.97 -13.34
N PRO A 91 -3.29 -36.80 -12.25
CA PRO A 91 -3.74 -36.05 -11.07
C PRO A 91 -3.96 -34.56 -11.39
N THR A 92 -4.99 -33.96 -10.80
CA THR A 92 -5.22 -32.51 -10.86
C THR A 92 -4.08 -31.77 -10.15
N GLY A 93 -3.49 -30.76 -10.80
CA GLY A 93 -2.43 -29.94 -10.22
C GLY A 93 -2.89 -29.20 -8.96
N SER A 94 -1.99 -28.98 -8.01
CA SER A 94 -2.28 -28.28 -6.76
C SER A 94 -2.69 -26.82 -7.00
N THR A 95 -3.66 -26.35 -6.22
CA THR A 95 -4.02 -24.92 -6.18
C THR A 95 -2.82 -24.13 -5.66
N GLY A 96 -2.41 -23.09 -6.39
CA GLY A 96 -1.33 -22.20 -5.98
C GLY A 96 -1.65 -21.49 -4.65
N PRO A 97 -0.63 -21.08 -3.88
CA PRO A 97 -0.85 -20.40 -2.61
C PRO A 97 -1.65 -19.11 -2.82
N THR A 98 -2.64 -18.87 -1.97
CA THR A 98 -3.34 -17.59 -1.90
C THR A 98 -2.31 -16.49 -1.65
N GLY A 99 -2.25 -15.49 -2.54
CA GLY A 99 -1.37 -14.34 -2.36
C GLY A 99 -1.63 -13.67 -1.01
N SER A 100 -0.57 -13.30 -0.30
CA SER A 100 -0.67 -12.59 0.98
C SER A 100 -1.60 -11.39 0.82
N THR A 101 -2.68 -11.36 1.59
CA THR A 101 -3.53 -10.17 1.71
C THR A 101 -2.61 -9.01 2.07
N GLY A 102 -2.55 -7.98 1.22
CA GLY A 102 -1.74 -6.80 1.51
C GLY A 102 -2.12 -6.28 2.89
N SER A 103 -1.15 -6.20 3.79
CA SER A 103 -1.37 -5.59 5.09
C SER A 103 -1.92 -4.18 4.83
N ILE A 104 -3.13 -3.90 5.32
CA ILE A 104 -3.62 -2.52 5.36
C ILE A 104 -2.70 -1.82 6.35
N VAL A 105 -1.64 -1.21 5.84
CA VAL A 105 -0.87 -0.24 6.61
C VAL A 105 -1.81 0.95 6.73
N THR A 106 -2.52 1.07 7.85
CA THR A 106 -2.93 2.38 8.33
C THR A 106 -1.65 3.17 8.53
N THR A 107 -1.16 3.82 7.47
CA THR A 107 0.01 4.70 7.54
C THR A 107 -0.35 5.76 8.55
N ASN A 108 0.37 5.81 9.67
CA ASN A 108 0.20 6.90 10.62
C ASN A 108 0.53 8.19 9.86
N SER A 109 -0.50 8.96 9.54
CA SER A 109 -0.39 10.28 8.95
C SER A 109 -1.10 11.31 9.83
N MET A 110 -0.59 12.54 9.77
CA MET A 110 -1.29 13.70 10.28
C MET A 110 -1.16 14.91 9.34
N PHE A 111 -2.16 15.77 9.40
CA PHE A 111 -2.20 17.09 8.80
C PHE A 111 -2.73 18.09 9.83
N ALA A 112 -2.06 19.22 9.93
CA ALA A 112 -2.38 20.34 10.82
C ALA A 112 -2.20 21.66 10.09
N ASN A 113 -3.10 22.62 10.26
CA ASN A 113 -2.91 23.96 9.71
C ASN A 113 -3.40 25.11 10.61
N ASN A 114 -2.96 26.31 10.25
CA ASN A 114 -3.47 27.58 10.72
C ASN A 114 -4.02 28.36 9.52
N THR A 115 -5.33 28.51 9.46
CA THR A 115 -6.08 29.32 8.47
C THR A 115 -6.76 30.53 9.10
N SER A 116 -6.77 30.63 10.44
CA SER A 116 -7.17 31.83 11.17
C SER A 116 -6.15 32.96 10.99
N GLY A 117 -4.89 32.63 10.75
CA GLY A 117 -3.78 33.56 10.72
C GLY A 117 -3.45 34.09 12.12
N GLY A 118 -3.08 35.37 12.18
CA GLY A 118 -2.83 36.08 13.43
C GLY A 118 -1.35 36.21 13.79
N PRO A 119 -1.06 36.95 14.88
CA PRO A 119 0.30 37.30 15.26
C PRO A 119 1.03 36.14 15.97
N VAL A 120 2.25 35.86 15.52
CA VAL A 120 3.24 35.06 16.23
C VAL A 120 4.31 36.01 16.78
N SER A 121 4.43 36.11 18.10
CA SER A 121 5.46 36.93 18.74
C SER A 121 6.78 36.17 18.77
N VAL A 122 7.69 36.47 17.84
CA VAL A 122 8.95 35.74 17.68
C VAL A 122 10.00 36.29 18.65
N ILE A 123 10.56 35.38 19.46
CA ILE A 123 11.64 35.67 20.41
C ILE A 123 12.98 35.10 19.91
N LEU A 124 14.08 35.41 20.61
CA LEU A 124 15.44 35.03 20.20
C LEU A 124 15.63 33.52 20.03
N GLY A 125 14.97 32.70 20.85
CA GLY A 125 14.96 31.23 20.76
C GLY A 125 14.01 30.66 19.68
N GLY A 126 13.29 31.54 18.99
CA GLY A 126 12.16 31.22 18.12
C GLY A 126 10.85 30.99 18.89
N THR A 127 9.74 30.96 18.16
CA THR A 127 8.39 30.76 18.69
C THR A 127 7.66 29.71 17.86
N ASN A 128 7.06 28.74 18.53
CA ASN A 128 6.26 27.71 17.86
C ASN A 128 5.02 28.32 17.22
N ILE A 129 4.63 27.76 16.08
CA ILE A 129 3.46 28.21 15.32
C ILE A 129 2.27 27.30 15.68
N PRO A 130 1.20 27.82 16.32
CA PRO A 130 -0.01 27.05 16.56
C PRO A 130 -0.70 26.69 15.25
N LEU A 131 -1.09 25.42 15.08
CA LEU A 131 -1.79 24.88 13.92
C LEU A 131 -3.20 24.44 14.35
N SER A 132 -4.06 25.37 14.73
CA SER A 132 -5.28 25.06 15.51
C SER A 132 -6.55 24.77 14.68
N ASN A 133 -6.53 24.90 13.35
CA ASN A 133 -7.76 24.95 12.56
C ASN A 133 -8.21 23.60 12.02
N ASN A 134 -7.63 23.13 10.93
CA ASN A 134 -7.98 21.86 10.30
C ASN A 134 -6.96 20.80 10.72
N GLN A 135 -7.38 19.94 11.65
CA GLN A 135 -6.54 18.90 12.23
C GLN A 135 -7.09 17.52 11.87
N SER A 136 -6.30 16.73 11.15
CA SER A 136 -6.49 15.29 10.94
C SER A 136 -5.27 14.60 11.53
N LEU A 137 -5.41 14.00 12.71
CA LEU A 137 -4.26 13.55 13.50
C LEU A 137 -3.97 12.05 13.41
N GLY A 138 -4.84 11.23 12.83
CA GLY A 138 -4.69 9.78 12.92
C GLY A 138 -4.46 9.33 14.37
N ASN A 139 -3.34 8.66 14.64
CA ASN A 139 -2.92 8.25 15.99
C ASN A 139 -1.96 9.24 16.68
N PHE A 140 -1.60 10.35 16.03
CA PHE A 140 -0.77 11.38 16.64
C PHE A 140 -1.56 12.12 17.71
N THR A 141 -0.86 12.63 18.71
CA THR A 141 -1.46 13.53 19.70
C THR A 141 -0.86 14.92 19.55
N VAL A 142 -1.62 15.95 19.95
CA VAL A 142 -1.17 17.33 19.98
C VAL A 142 -1.39 17.93 21.37
N ASN A 143 -0.53 18.84 21.80
CA ASN A 143 -0.71 19.55 23.06
C ASN A 143 -1.89 20.55 23.01
N ALA A 144 -2.26 21.09 24.16
CA ALA A 144 -3.39 22.04 24.27
C ALA A 144 -3.21 23.33 23.44
N SER A 145 -1.96 23.75 23.21
CA SER A 145 -1.63 24.92 22.38
C SER A 145 -1.64 24.62 20.87
N ASN A 146 -1.87 23.38 20.46
CA ASN A 146 -1.89 22.92 19.06
C ASN A 146 -0.60 23.21 18.27
N ASP A 147 0.55 23.22 18.95
CA ASP A 147 1.85 23.60 18.37
C ASP A 147 2.93 22.51 18.54
N VAL A 148 2.66 21.47 19.33
CA VAL A 148 3.57 20.34 19.56
C VAL A 148 2.85 19.02 19.30
N PHE A 149 3.33 18.27 18.30
CA PHE A 149 2.76 17.00 17.82
C PHE A 149 3.60 15.82 18.26
N THR A 150 2.99 14.76 18.76
CA THR A 150 3.70 13.57 19.28
C THR A 150 3.58 12.40 18.30
N ILE A 151 4.72 11.79 18.00
CA ILE A 151 4.84 10.64 17.10
C ILE A 151 4.33 9.38 17.79
N PRO A 152 3.35 8.65 17.22
CA PRO A 152 2.77 7.49 17.88
C PRO A 152 3.62 6.22 17.75
N VAL A 153 4.37 6.06 16.65
CA VAL A 153 5.11 4.83 16.35
C VAL A 153 6.49 5.16 15.80
N THR A 154 7.50 4.38 16.18
CA THR A 154 8.85 4.49 15.60
C THR A 154 8.84 4.10 14.12
N GLY A 155 9.48 4.90 13.28
CA GLY A 155 9.57 4.62 11.85
C GLY A 155 10.23 5.75 11.07
N ARG A 156 10.15 5.64 9.75
CA ARG A 156 10.61 6.67 8.81
C ARG A 156 9.43 7.52 8.38
N TYR A 157 9.61 8.82 8.44
CA TYR A 157 8.58 9.82 8.21
C TYR A 157 8.97 10.79 7.11
N HIS A 158 7.99 11.10 6.28
CA HIS A 158 8.01 12.20 5.32
C HIS A 158 7.33 13.41 5.98
N LEU A 159 8.07 14.52 6.11
CA LEU A 159 7.62 15.75 6.75
C LEU A 159 7.55 16.85 5.70
N THR A 160 6.42 17.56 5.64
CA THR A 160 6.27 18.76 4.80
C THR A 160 5.66 19.88 5.61
N TYR A 161 6.21 21.09 5.50
CA TYR A 161 5.62 22.27 6.13
C TYR A 161 5.57 23.45 5.17
N GLN A 162 4.64 24.36 5.45
CA GLN A 162 4.53 25.65 4.80
C GLN A 162 4.22 26.73 5.84
N VAL A 163 4.78 27.93 5.68
CA VAL A 163 4.43 29.14 6.42
C VAL A 163 4.28 30.28 5.44
N ASN A 164 3.16 31.00 5.52
CA ASN A 164 2.82 32.16 4.73
C ASN A 164 2.57 33.35 5.67
N THR A 165 3.32 34.42 5.49
CA THR A 165 3.18 35.66 6.28
C THR A 165 2.53 36.76 5.44
N THR A 166 1.86 37.71 6.07
CA THR A 166 1.21 38.83 5.36
C THR A 166 2.21 39.84 4.79
N THR A 167 3.46 39.83 5.30
CA THR A 167 4.55 40.72 4.90
C THR A 167 5.83 39.91 4.71
N ALA A 168 6.70 40.41 3.83
CA ALA A 168 7.99 39.77 3.58
C ALA A 168 8.94 40.08 4.73
N LEU A 169 9.61 39.05 5.25
CA LEU A 169 10.45 39.15 6.45
C LEU A 169 11.74 38.36 6.27
N LEU A 170 12.79 38.78 6.99
CA LEU A 170 14.05 38.02 7.13
C LEU A 170 13.96 36.99 8.28
N ALA A 171 12.77 36.44 8.52
CA ALA A 171 12.56 35.36 9.50
C ALA A 171 13.01 34.01 8.92
N GLY A 172 13.54 33.13 9.78
CA GLY A 172 13.75 31.72 9.45
C GLY A 172 12.60 30.84 9.92
N THR A 173 12.47 29.65 9.32
CA THR A 173 11.58 28.57 9.78
C THR A 173 12.34 27.28 10.00
N ARG A 174 11.90 26.46 10.94
CA ARG A 174 12.47 25.13 11.19
C ARG A 174 11.46 24.20 11.84
N LEU A 175 11.70 22.90 11.74
CA LEU A 175 11.06 21.91 12.60
C LEU A 175 12.00 21.60 13.77
N LEU A 176 11.44 21.56 14.99
CA LEU A 176 12.14 21.14 16.19
C LEU A 176 11.67 19.76 16.63
N LEU A 177 12.64 18.89 16.88
CA LEU A 177 12.49 17.62 17.57
C LEU A 177 12.70 17.83 19.07
N ASN A 178 11.76 17.33 19.87
CA ASN A 178 11.81 17.34 21.33
C ASN A 178 12.09 18.75 21.90
N ALA A 179 11.45 19.77 21.32
CA ALA A 179 11.51 21.19 21.69
C ALA A 179 12.85 21.93 21.49
N SER A 180 13.99 21.25 21.37
CA SER A 180 15.30 21.92 21.33
C SER A 180 16.14 21.63 20.10
N THR A 181 15.94 20.48 19.44
CA THR A 181 16.85 19.99 18.40
C THR A 181 16.28 20.25 17.02
N PRO A 182 16.86 21.13 16.19
CA PRO A 182 16.38 21.30 14.82
C PRO A 182 16.50 19.99 14.05
N ILE A 183 15.43 19.61 13.34
CA ILE A 183 15.47 18.46 12.45
C ILE A 183 16.40 18.80 11.28
N PRO A 184 17.45 18.00 11.00
CA PRO A 184 18.36 18.26 9.89
C PRO A 184 17.60 18.40 8.56
N GLY A 185 17.98 19.40 7.76
CA GLY A 185 17.31 19.71 6.50
C GLY A 185 16.00 20.47 6.63
N SER A 186 15.45 20.67 7.83
CA SER A 186 14.21 21.45 8.03
C SER A 186 14.41 22.95 8.09
N ILE A 187 15.64 23.41 8.29
CA ILE A 187 15.92 24.84 8.51
C ILE A 187 15.86 25.57 7.16
N PHE A 188 15.03 26.61 7.11
CA PHE A 188 15.02 27.59 6.04
C PHE A 188 15.35 28.96 6.62
N SER A 189 16.48 29.55 6.21
CA SER A 189 16.92 30.88 6.63
C SER A 189 17.18 31.74 5.39
N PRO A 190 16.24 32.63 5.01
CA PRO A 190 16.36 33.37 3.77
C PRO A 190 17.43 34.47 3.89
N THR A 191 18.08 34.77 2.76
CA THR A 191 19.02 35.89 2.64
C THR A 191 18.34 37.19 2.20
N LEU A 192 17.11 37.11 1.71
CA LEU A 192 16.26 38.23 1.29
C LEU A 192 14.89 38.08 1.94
N SER A 193 14.19 39.18 2.20
CA SER A 193 12.86 39.11 2.80
C SER A 193 11.92 38.29 1.93
N THR A 194 11.23 37.32 2.53
CA THR A 194 10.23 36.49 1.84
C THR A 194 8.97 36.38 2.70
N SER A 195 7.84 36.10 2.06
CA SER A 195 6.57 35.85 2.74
C SER A 195 6.14 34.38 2.69
N ASN A 196 6.88 33.54 1.97
CA ASN A 196 6.57 32.13 1.78
C ASN A 196 7.79 31.29 2.18
N TYR A 197 7.54 30.35 3.05
CA TYR A 197 8.51 29.42 3.59
C TYR A 197 7.96 28.02 3.40
N SER A 198 8.74 27.11 2.84
CA SER A 198 8.34 25.72 2.74
C SER A 198 9.55 24.81 2.74
N ASN A 199 9.34 23.59 3.21
CA ASN A 199 10.34 22.55 3.17
C ASN A 199 9.68 21.18 3.17
N ASN A 200 10.41 20.20 2.64
CA ASN A 200 10.02 18.82 2.57
C ASN A 200 11.27 17.95 2.82
N LEU A 201 11.21 17.05 3.80
CA LEU A 201 12.31 16.14 4.13
C LEU A 201 11.81 14.76 4.58
N ILE A 202 12.72 13.80 4.59
CA ILE A 202 12.50 12.46 5.15
C ILE A 202 13.45 12.27 6.33
N THR A 203 12.95 11.75 7.45
CA THR A 203 13.76 11.47 8.65
C THR A 203 13.22 10.31 9.46
N ASN A 204 14.04 9.75 10.33
CA ASN A 204 13.66 8.71 11.28
C ASN A 204 13.18 9.35 12.58
N LEU A 205 12.01 8.94 13.06
CA LEU A 205 11.44 9.41 14.32
C LEU A 205 11.05 8.21 15.18
N ASN A 206 11.23 8.36 16.49
CA ASN A 206 10.84 7.36 17.48
C ASN A 206 9.47 7.67 18.05
N ALA A 207 8.75 6.63 18.49
CA ALA A 207 7.55 6.81 19.29
C ALA A 207 7.82 7.73 20.49
N GLY A 208 6.92 8.67 20.76
CA GLY A 208 7.05 9.67 21.80
C GLY A 208 7.91 10.88 21.43
N ASN A 209 8.58 10.91 20.27
CA ASN A 209 9.20 12.14 19.78
C ASN A 209 8.14 13.22 19.58
N THR A 210 8.51 14.46 19.88
CA THR A 210 7.64 15.61 19.63
C THR A 210 8.19 16.49 18.53
N ILE A 211 7.31 16.99 17.67
CA ILE A 211 7.61 17.84 16.51
C ILE A 211 6.86 19.16 16.67
N SER A 212 7.56 20.27 16.46
CA SER A 212 6.96 21.60 16.42
C SER A 212 7.52 22.41 15.25
N LEU A 213 6.66 23.20 14.62
CA LEU A 213 7.04 24.14 13.57
C LEU A 213 7.31 25.51 14.21
N GLN A 214 8.45 26.12 13.89
CA GLN A 214 8.92 27.32 14.58
C GLN A 214 9.33 28.42 13.60
N LEU A 215 8.97 29.67 13.92
CA LEU A 215 9.60 30.88 13.36
C LEU A 215 10.76 31.31 14.25
N PHE A 216 11.88 31.75 13.67
CA PHE A 216 13.06 32.20 14.41
C PHE A 216 13.86 33.27 13.64
N GLY A 217 14.94 33.78 14.23
CA GLY A 217 15.91 34.65 13.54
C GLY A 217 15.55 36.13 13.49
N ILE A 218 14.39 36.52 14.04
CA ILE A 218 13.97 37.92 14.20
C ILE A 218 13.32 38.14 15.57
N LEU A 219 13.32 39.38 16.04
CA LEU A 219 12.62 39.83 17.25
C LEU A 219 11.47 40.75 16.86
N SER A 220 10.35 40.16 16.43
CA SER A 220 9.19 40.91 15.95
C SER A 220 7.92 40.09 16.07
N VAL A 221 6.78 40.77 15.98
CA VAL A 221 5.51 40.13 15.68
C VAL A 221 5.45 39.80 14.19
N VAL A 222 5.10 38.55 13.88
CA VAL A 222 4.92 38.04 12.51
C VAL A 222 3.45 37.70 12.32
N ASN A 223 2.79 38.33 11.36
CA ASN A 223 1.40 38.03 11.05
C ASN A 223 1.33 36.93 9.99
N LEU A 224 0.68 35.83 10.33
CA LEU A 224 0.38 34.77 9.39
C LEU A 224 -0.77 35.18 8.48
N VAL A 225 -0.74 34.72 7.23
CA VAL A 225 -1.90 34.79 6.33
C VAL A 225 -3.08 34.07 7.00
N GLY A 226 -4.28 34.61 6.86
CA GLY A 226 -5.49 34.07 7.50
C GLY A 226 -6.72 34.27 6.63
N GLY A 227 -7.90 34.26 7.26
CA GLY A 227 -9.18 34.45 6.55
C GLY A 227 -9.58 33.25 5.68
N GLY A 228 -9.16 32.04 6.05
CA GLY A 228 -9.43 30.81 5.30
C GLY A 228 -8.30 30.39 4.35
N SER A 229 -7.34 31.27 4.08
CA SER A 229 -6.08 30.91 3.42
C SER A 229 -5.08 30.33 4.41
N THR A 230 -4.25 29.39 3.97
CA THR A 230 -3.26 28.72 4.82
C THR A 230 -2.14 29.66 5.23
N GLY A 231 -2.11 30.07 6.50
CA GLY A 231 -1.01 30.79 7.14
C GLY A 231 0.14 29.89 7.54
N ALA A 232 -0.14 28.68 8.02
CA ALA A 232 0.87 27.66 8.25
C ALA A 232 0.28 26.26 8.12
N SER A 233 1.09 25.28 7.73
CA SER A 233 0.68 23.88 7.70
C SER A 233 1.84 22.93 7.97
N LEU A 234 1.51 21.76 8.50
CA LEU A 234 2.42 20.65 8.75
C LEU A 234 1.73 19.33 8.38
N THR A 235 2.41 18.55 7.55
CA THR A 235 2.03 17.20 7.17
C THR A 235 3.12 16.24 7.60
N ILE A 236 2.74 15.15 8.27
CA ILE A 236 3.65 14.08 8.70
C ILE A 236 3.07 12.76 8.24
N ILE A 237 3.82 11.98 7.46
CA ILE A 237 3.36 10.71 6.91
C ILE A 237 4.41 9.65 7.20
N ARG A 238 4.03 8.57 7.87
CA ARG A 238 4.88 7.38 8.00
C ARG A 238 4.97 6.66 6.64
N ILE A 239 6.18 6.29 6.23
CA ILE A 239 6.47 5.74 4.90
C ILE A 239 7.12 4.34 4.91
N ASP A 240 7.11 3.66 6.05
CA ASP A 240 7.66 2.31 6.25
C ASP A 240 6.75 1.39 7.06
#